data_AF-A0A497MMK6-F1
#
_entry.id   AF-A0A497MMK6-F1
#
_cell.length_a   1.000
_cell.length_b   1.000
_cell.length_c   1.000
_cell.angle_alpha   90.00
_cell.angle_beta   90.00
_cell.angle_gamma   90.00
#
_symmetry.space_group_name_H-M   'P 1'
#
loop_
_entity.id
_entity.type
_entity.pdbx_description
1 polymer ?
#
loop_
_entity_poly.entity_id
_entity_poly.type
_entity_poly.pdbx_seq_one_letter_code
_entity_poly.pdbx_strand_id
1 'polypeptide(L)'
;KKFAYEHRDLIVKFLAAQLDKAEMIKNNPEECAQIAAQAAQDMGIDVSAEAFEKVFQRINFQIEFNYTIIQAIYDTAEFLYQQGKIDKIPTLVYDTSFLEEAKQLRSQS
;
A
#
# COMPACT_ATOMS: atom_id res chain seq x y z
N LYS A 1 -1.09 4.98 -16.90
CA LYS A 1 0.24 4.63 -17.47
C LYS A 1 1.07 5.88 -17.75
N LYS A 2 0.68 6.77 -18.70
CA LYS A 2 1.44 7.99 -19.08
C LYS A 2 1.99 8.79 -17.89
N PHE A 3 1.14 9.20 -16.95
CA PHE A 3 1.55 9.94 -15.75
C PHE A 3 2.67 9.25 -14.96
N ALA A 4 2.57 7.93 -14.74
CA ALA A 4 3.57 7.20 -13.97
C ALA A 4 4.95 7.23 -14.65
N TYR A 5 5.00 7.12 -15.99
CA TYR A 5 6.26 7.19 -16.73
C TYR A 5 6.79 8.62 -16.87
N GLU A 6 5.92 9.62 -17.05
CA GLU A 6 6.32 11.03 -17.13
C GLU A 6 6.81 11.60 -15.79
N HIS A 7 6.35 11.01 -14.68
CA HIS A 7 6.71 11.42 -13.33
C HIS A 7 7.42 10.30 -12.56
N ARG A 8 8.23 9.49 -13.26
CA ARG A 8 8.85 8.28 -12.70
C ARG A 8 9.58 8.56 -11.38
N ASP A 9 10.43 9.56 -11.35
CA ASP A 9 11.21 9.91 -10.16
C ASP A 9 10.32 10.27 -8.96
N LEU A 10 9.21 10.97 -9.20
CA LEU A 10 8.26 11.34 -8.14
C LEU A 10 7.53 10.09 -7.62
N ILE A 11 7.14 9.18 -8.51
CA ILE A 11 6.50 7.92 -8.13
C ILE A 11 7.48 7.03 -7.35
N VAL A 12 8.73 6.92 -7.79
CA VAL A 12 9.77 6.15 -7.10
C VAL A 12 10.01 6.70 -5.69
N LYS A 13 10.16 8.02 -5.53
CA LYS A 13 10.31 8.66 -4.21
C LYS A 13 9.07 8.47 -3.33
N PHE A 14 7.88 8.58 -3.90
CA PHE A 14 6.64 8.33 -3.19
C PHE A 14 6.59 6.87 -2.67
N LEU A 15 6.90 5.89 -3.52
CA LEU A 15 6.94 4.48 -3.14
C LEU A 15 8.01 4.18 -2.08
N ALA A 16 9.19 4.82 -2.17
CA ALA A 16 10.22 4.70 -1.16
C ALA A 16 9.72 5.18 0.22
N ALA A 17 9.07 6.35 0.25
CA ALA A 17 8.45 6.85 1.48
C ALA A 17 7.31 5.96 2.01
N GLN A 18 6.54 5.30 1.12
CA GLN A 18 5.52 4.34 1.56
C GLN A 18 6.14 3.08 2.18
N LEU A 19 7.28 2.62 1.66
CA LEU A 19 8.04 1.51 2.23
C LEU A 19 8.62 1.88 3.61
N ASP A 20 9.17 3.09 3.77
CA ASP A 20 9.62 3.61 5.07
C ASP A 20 8.46 3.68 6.08
N LYS A 21 7.31 4.19 5.63
CA LYS A 21 6.09 4.25 6.45
C LYS A 21 5.65 2.86 6.90
N ALA A 22 5.65 1.87 6.01
CA ALA A 22 5.29 0.49 6.35
C ALA A 22 6.24 -0.11 7.40
N GLU A 23 7.52 0.19 7.31
CA GLU A 23 8.52 -0.23 8.30
C GLU A 23 8.33 0.48 9.65
N MET A 24 8.07 1.79 9.63
CA MET A 24 7.77 2.57 10.83
C MET A 24 6.53 2.02 11.56
N ILE A 25 5.46 1.70 10.84
CA ILE A 25 4.25 1.09 11.41
C ILE A 25 4.55 -0.27 12.04
N LYS A 26 5.37 -1.09 11.37
CA LYS A 26 5.75 -2.42 11.86
C LYS A 26 6.57 -2.34 13.15
N ASN A 27 7.51 -1.39 13.22
CA ASN A 27 8.46 -1.31 14.33
C ASN A 27 7.94 -0.47 15.50
N ASN A 28 7.16 0.59 15.22
CA ASN A 28 6.69 1.57 16.20
C ASN A 28 5.16 1.83 16.06
N PRO A 29 4.29 0.80 16.19
CA PRO A 29 2.86 0.95 15.94
C PRO A 29 2.17 1.96 16.88
N GLU A 30 2.58 2.06 18.14
CA GLU A 30 2.00 3.01 19.12
C GLU A 30 2.29 4.47 18.73
N GLU A 31 3.54 4.79 18.40
CA GLU A 31 3.94 6.12 17.94
C GLU A 31 3.21 6.49 16.64
N CYS A 32 3.16 5.55 15.68
CA CYS A 32 2.42 5.74 14.44
C CYS A 32 0.94 6.02 14.71
N ALA A 33 0.35 5.38 15.72
CA ALA A 33 -1.06 5.52 16.05
C ALA A 33 -1.37 6.90 16.64
N GLN A 34 -0.46 7.48 17.40
CA GLN A 34 -0.56 8.86 17.87
C GLN A 34 -0.49 9.85 16.71
N ILE A 35 0.46 9.65 15.77
CA ILE A 35 0.57 10.48 14.56
C ILE A 35 -0.72 10.40 13.73
N ALA A 36 -1.27 9.20 13.55
CA ALA A 36 -2.50 8.99 12.80
C ALA A 36 -3.72 9.63 13.47
N ALA A 37 -3.84 9.51 14.81
CA ALA A 37 -4.90 10.14 15.58
C ALA A 37 -4.85 11.67 15.49
N GLN A 38 -3.65 12.27 15.59
CA GLN A 38 -3.48 13.71 15.43
C GLN A 38 -3.88 14.17 14.02
N ALA A 39 -3.42 13.45 12.98
CA ALA A 39 -3.78 13.78 11.60
C ALA A 39 -5.30 13.67 11.35
N ALA A 40 -5.97 12.67 11.93
CA ALA A 40 -7.42 12.56 11.86
C ALA A 40 -8.12 13.73 12.57
N GLN A 41 -7.64 14.10 13.75
CA GLN A 41 -8.16 15.24 14.51
C GLN A 41 -8.02 16.56 13.74
N ASP A 42 -6.88 16.79 13.08
CA ASP A 42 -6.64 17.98 12.25
C ASP A 42 -7.61 18.04 11.04
N MET A 43 -8.13 16.89 10.62
CA MET A 43 -9.18 16.76 9.59
C MET A 43 -10.61 16.83 10.16
N GLY A 44 -10.77 17.07 11.46
CA GLY A 44 -12.06 17.11 12.15
C GLY A 44 -12.68 15.73 12.40
N ILE A 45 -11.88 14.66 12.37
CA ILE A 45 -12.32 13.28 12.58
C ILE A 45 -11.79 12.81 13.95
N ASP A 46 -12.70 12.42 14.84
CA ASP A 46 -12.32 11.92 16.16
C ASP A 46 -12.18 10.39 16.15
N VAL A 47 -10.93 9.93 16.15
CA VAL A 47 -10.56 8.51 16.27
C VAL A 47 -9.38 8.41 17.24
N SER A 48 -9.50 7.55 18.26
CA SER A 48 -8.45 7.38 19.25
C SER A 48 -7.19 6.73 18.66
N ALA A 49 -6.03 7.06 19.22
CA ALA A 49 -4.78 6.38 18.89
C ALA A 49 -4.90 4.85 19.10
N GLU A 50 -5.55 4.40 20.17
CA GLU A 50 -5.78 2.96 20.43
C GLU A 50 -6.52 2.27 19.27
N ALA A 51 -7.46 2.95 18.60
CA ALA A 51 -8.15 2.40 17.45
C ALA A 51 -7.21 2.24 16.25
N PHE A 52 -6.34 3.22 15.99
CA PHE A 52 -5.31 3.12 14.95
C PHE A 52 -4.28 2.04 15.26
N GLU A 53 -3.84 1.91 16.50
CA GLU A 53 -2.89 0.89 16.93
C GLU A 53 -3.45 -0.52 16.67
N LYS A 54 -4.72 -0.77 17.01
CA LYS A 54 -5.41 -2.04 16.70
C LYS A 54 -5.43 -2.33 15.20
N VAL A 55 -5.56 -1.31 14.35
CA VAL A 55 -5.48 -1.46 12.90
C VAL A 55 -4.06 -1.83 12.46
N PHE A 56 -3.05 -1.14 12.99
CA PHE A 56 -1.64 -1.39 12.69
C PHE A 56 -1.15 -2.78 13.08
N GLN A 57 -1.70 -3.35 14.15
CA GLN A 57 -1.39 -4.72 14.58
C GLN A 57 -2.09 -5.80 13.75
N ARG A 58 -3.21 -5.47 13.06
CA ARG A 58 -4.03 -6.46 12.34
C ARG A 58 -3.81 -6.47 10.84
N ILE A 59 -3.38 -5.35 10.26
CA ILE A 59 -3.20 -5.20 8.82
C ILE A 59 -1.72 -5.33 8.48
N ASN A 60 -1.40 -6.15 7.48
CA ASN A 60 -0.07 -6.16 6.89
C ASN A 60 0.08 -4.98 5.92
N PHE A 61 0.92 -4.01 6.27
CA PHE A 61 1.22 -2.83 5.44
C PHE A 61 2.41 -3.03 4.48
N GLN A 62 3.01 -4.22 4.43
CA GLN A 62 4.12 -4.49 3.52
C GLN A 62 3.70 -4.29 2.06
N ILE A 63 4.53 -3.55 1.32
CA ILE A 63 4.33 -3.33 -0.11
C ILE A 63 5.18 -4.36 -0.85
N GLU A 64 4.52 -5.44 -1.23
CA GLU A 64 5.08 -6.49 -2.07
C GLU A 64 4.25 -6.64 -3.34
N PHE A 65 4.92 -7.05 -4.42
CA PHE A 65 4.25 -7.40 -5.66
C PHE A 65 4.92 -8.65 -6.22
N ASN A 66 4.33 -9.80 -5.88
CA ASN A 66 4.85 -11.12 -6.22
C ASN A 66 3.73 -11.99 -6.84
N TYR A 67 4.09 -13.20 -7.27
CA TYR A 67 3.17 -14.14 -7.89
C TYR A 67 1.94 -14.43 -7.02
N THR A 68 2.13 -14.63 -5.71
CA THR A 68 1.03 -14.93 -4.78
C THR A 68 0.00 -13.81 -4.73
N ILE A 69 0.44 -12.54 -4.71
CA ILE A 69 -0.46 -11.38 -4.72
C ILE A 69 -1.20 -11.28 -6.06
N ILE A 70 -0.50 -11.49 -7.18
CA ILE A 70 -1.12 -11.47 -8.51
C ILE A 70 -2.19 -12.57 -8.61
N GLN A 71 -1.89 -13.77 -8.12
CA GLN A 71 -2.83 -14.89 -8.13
C GLN A 71 -4.06 -14.59 -7.27
N ALA A 72 -3.88 -14.03 -6.07
CA ALA A 72 -5.00 -13.67 -5.20
C ALA A 72 -5.95 -12.64 -5.85
N ILE A 73 -5.42 -11.72 -6.67
CA ILE A 73 -6.24 -10.78 -7.44
C ILE A 73 -7.04 -11.53 -8.52
N TYR A 74 -6.42 -12.47 -9.23
CA TYR A 74 -7.12 -13.29 -10.23
C TYR A 74 -8.18 -14.20 -9.59
N ASP A 75 -7.89 -14.84 -8.46
CA ASP A 75 -8.85 -15.68 -7.73
C ASP A 75 -10.07 -14.86 -7.30
N THR A 76 -9.84 -13.62 -6.86
CA THR A 76 -10.93 -12.70 -6.51
C THR A 76 -11.74 -12.29 -7.75
N ALA A 77 -11.08 -12.00 -8.87
CA ALA A 77 -11.76 -11.65 -10.11
C ALA A 77 -12.61 -12.82 -10.64
N GLU A 78 -12.08 -14.05 -10.59
CA GLU A 78 -12.80 -15.28 -10.93
C GLU A 78 -14.04 -15.45 -10.05
N PHE A 79 -13.89 -15.32 -8.73
CA PHE A 79 -15.02 -15.38 -7.80
C PHE A 79 -16.10 -14.35 -8.14
N LEU A 80 -15.72 -13.10 -8.40
CA LEU A 80 -16.66 -12.04 -8.76
C LEU A 80 -17.36 -12.29 -10.11
N TYR A 81 -16.64 -12.85 -11.08
CA TYR A 81 -17.19 -13.25 -12.37
C TYR A 81 -18.23 -14.37 -12.20
N GLN A 82 -17.92 -15.40 -11.43
CA GLN A 82 -18.84 -16.50 -11.12
C GLN A 82 -20.10 -16.04 -10.39
N GLN A 83 -20.01 -14.99 -9.57
CA GLN A 83 -21.14 -14.36 -8.90
C GLN A 83 -21.92 -13.37 -9.78
N GLY A 84 -21.54 -13.20 -11.06
CA GLY A 84 -22.14 -12.24 -11.98
C GLY A 84 -21.96 -10.77 -11.54
N LYS A 85 -20.95 -10.47 -10.73
CA LYS A 85 -20.65 -9.11 -10.26
C LYS A 85 -19.80 -8.32 -11.24
N ILE A 86 -19.09 -9.01 -12.13
CA ILE A 86 -18.34 -8.44 -13.25
C ILE A 86 -18.60 -9.28 -14.51
N ASP A 87 -18.60 -8.63 -15.67
CA ASP A 87 -18.93 -9.29 -16.95
C ASP A 87 -17.75 -10.03 -17.58
N LYS A 88 -16.53 -9.76 -17.11
CA LYS A 88 -15.30 -10.43 -17.56
C LYS A 88 -14.18 -10.29 -16.55
N ILE A 89 -13.25 -11.23 -16.57
CA ILE A 89 -12.01 -11.18 -15.79
C ILE A 89 -11.06 -10.18 -16.45
N PRO A 90 -10.56 -9.16 -15.71
CA PRO A 90 -9.65 -8.18 -16.26
C PRO A 90 -8.25 -8.75 -16.46
N THR A 91 -7.56 -8.29 -17.51
CA THR A 91 -6.11 -8.51 -17.65
C THR A 91 -5.37 -7.52 -16.77
N LEU A 92 -4.60 -8.02 -15.80
CA LEU A 92 -3.75 -7.16 -14.99
C LEU A 92 -2.58 -6.64 -15.79
N VAL A 93 -2.32 -5.33 -15.68
CA VAL A 93 -1.11 -4.71 -16.22
C VAL A 93 -0.37 -4.03 -15.09
N TYR A 94 0.89 -4.44 -14.91
CA TYR A 94 1.75 -3.95 -13.85
C TYR A 94 3.18 -3.77 -14.39
N ASP A 95 3.95 -2.92 -13.70
CA ASP A 95 5.35 -2.68 -13.98
C ASP A 95 6.09 -2.61 -12.64
N THR A 96 6.84 -3.67 -12.33
CA THR A 96 7.54 -3.80 -11.06
C THR A 96 8.76 -2.89 -10.94
N SER A 97 9.23 -2.33 -12.06
CA SER A 97 10.47 -1.53 -12.08
C SER A 97 10.42 -0.30 -11.16
N PHE A 98 9.25 0.32 -10.98
CA PHE A 98 9.07 1.45 -10.05
C PHE A 98 9.30 1.03 -8.59
N LEU A 99 8.79 -0.13 -8.20
CA LEU A 99 8.95 -0.65 -6.83
C LEU A 99 10.39 -1.10 -6.59
N GLU A 100 11.02 -1.73 -7.58
CA GLU A 100 12.43 -2.14 -7.47
C GLU A 100 13.36 -0.93 -7.39
N GLU A 101 13.15 0.12 -8.18
CA GLU A 101 13.88 1.39 -8.06
C GLU A 101 13.66 2.04 -6.69
N ALA A 102 12.44 2.01 -6.15
CA ALA A 102 12.15 2.54 -4.82
C ALA A 102 12.89 1.79 -3.71
N LYS A 103 12.97 0.45 -3.80
CA LYS A 103 13.77 -0.37 -2.87
C LYS A 103 15.26 -0.03 -2.97
N GLN A 104 15.79 0.11 -4.18
CA GLN A 104 17.20 0.47 -4.40
C GLN A 104 17.52 1.85 -3.82
N LEU A 105 16.64 2.83 -4.01
CA LEU A 105 16.78 4.17 -3.45
C LEU A 105 16.91 4.14 -1.91
N ARG A 106 16.11 3.30 -1.23
CA ARG A 106 16.17 3.11 0.23
C ARG A 106 17.46 2.41 0.67
N SER A 107 17.95 1.43 -0.09
CA SER A 107 19.19 0.71 0.27
C SER A 107 20.46 1.55 0.13
N GLN A 108 20.38 2.72 -0.51
CA GLN A 108 21.49 3.66 -0.70
C GLN A 108 21.48 4.84 0.28
N SER A 109 20.40 4.98 1.08
CA SER A 109 20.21 6.05 2.07
C SER A 109 20.64 5.58 3.46
#